data_AF-L5N456-F1
#
_entry.id   AF-L5N456-F1
#
_cell.length_a   1.000
_cell.length_b   1.000
_cell.length_c   1.000
_cell.angle_alpha   90.00
_cell.angle_beta   90.00
_cell.angle_gamma   90.00
#
_symmetry.space_group_name_H-M   'P 1'
#
loop_
_entity.id
_entity.type
_entity.pdbx_description
1 polymer ?
#
loop_
_entity_poly.entity_id
_entity_poly.type
_entity_poly.pdbx_seq_one_letter_code
_entity_poly.pdbx_strand_id
1 'polypeptide(L)' 'MKKRKWKAVGFILMISASIAVASSYYGFKEAESSCVKSGGTVVEKDVSLLAFHWKLSCEQG' A
#
# COMPACT_ATOMS: atom_id res chain seq x y z
N MET A 1 -5.98 36.73 3.57
CA MET A 1 -4.85 35.77 3.51
C MET A 1 -5.12 34.37 4.10
N LYS A 2 -6.04 34.18 5.07
CA LYS A 2 -6.26 32.86 5.73
C LYS A 2 -6.71 31.73 4.78
N LYS A 3 -7.67 31.96 3.87
CA LYS A 3 -8.21 30.91 2.96
C LYS A 3 -7.18 30.25 2.03
N ARG A 4 -6.10 30.97 1.67
CA ARG A 4 -5.03 30.45 0.78
C ARG A 4 -4.13 29.43 1.49
N LYS A 5 -3.91 29.58 2.79
CA LYS A 5 -3.11 28.64 3.60
C LYS A 5 -3.82 27.30 3.83
N TRP A 6 -5.14 27.32 4.01
CA TRP A 6 -5.93 26.10 4.17
C TRP A 6 -5.99 25.24 2.89
N LYS A 7 -6.01 25.89 1.71
CA LYS A 7 -5.90 25.18 0.43
C LYS A 7 -4.56 24.45 0.30
N ALA A 8 -3.46 25.08 0.72
CA ALA A 8 -2.14 24.46 0.69
C ALA A 8 -2.03 23.26 1.63
N VAL A 9 -2.56 23.35 2.85
CA VAL A 9 -2.57 22.25 3.82
C VAL A 9 -3.38 21.06 3.28
N GLY A 10 -4.55 21.32 2.70
CA GLY A 10 -5.38 20.27 2.10
C GLY A 10 -4.68 19.55 0.95
N PHE A 11 -3.95 20.28 0.10
CA PHE A 11 -3.18 19.70 -1.00
C PHE A 11 -2.02 18.82 -0.52
N ILE A 12 -1.29 19.27 0.51
CA ILE A 12 -0.20 18.50 1.11
C ILE A 12 -0.73 17.18 1.71
N LEU A 13 -1.86 17.23 2.42
CA LEU A 13 -2.51 16.04 2.98
C LEU A 13 -2.95 15.04 1.91
N MET A 14 -3.47 15.53 0.79
CA MET A 14 -3.88 14.66 -0.32
C MET A 14 -2.67 13.97 -0.96
N ILE A 15 -1.57 14.69 -1.15
CA ILE A 15 -0.32 14.12 -1.70
C ILE A 15 0.26 13.08 -0.74
N SER A 16 0.36 13.38 0.56
CA SER A 16 0.93 12.44 1.52
C SER A 16 0.10 11.16 1.62
N ALA A 17 -1.23 11.26 1.60
CA ALA A 17 -2.11 10.11 1.55
C ALA A 17 -1.87 9.27 0.28
N SER A 18 -1.73 9.92 -0.88
CA SER A 18 -1.49 9.24 -2.16
C SER A 18 -0.15 8.49 -2.18
N ILE A 19 0.91 9.11 -1.65
CA ILE A 19 2.23 8.49 -1.55
C ILE A 19 2.18 7.28 -0.61
N ALA A 20 1.53 7.40 0.54
CA ALA A 20 1.46 6.32 1.51
C ALA A 20 0.68 5.09 0.98
N VAL A 21 -0.41 5.32 0.25
CA VAL A 21 -1.14 4.27 -0.48
C VAL A 21 -0.25 3.58 -1.52
N ALA A 22 0.46 4.37 -2.34
CA ALA A 22 1.32 3.84 -3.39
C ALA A 22 2.46 2.99 -2.81
N SER A 23 3.12 3.46 -1.75
CA SER A 23 4.19 2.72 -1.06
C SER A 23 3.68 1.43 -0.43
N SER A 24 2.49 1.45 0.18
CA SER A 24 1.92 0.25 0.78
C SER A 24 1.55 -0.81 -0.27
N TYR A 25 0.95 -0.38 -1.38
CA TYR A 25 0.65 -1.27 -2.51
C TYR A 25 1.92 -1.85 -3.15
N TYR A 26 2.97 -1.04 -3.29
CA TYR A 26 4.26 -1.52 -3.77
C TYR A 26 4.84 -2.60 -2.86
N GLY A 27 4.82 -2.40 -1.54
CA GLY A 27 5.24 -3.41 -0.57
C GLY A 27 4.44 -4.71 -0.65
N PHE A 28 3.11 -4.61 -0.82
CA PHE A 28 2.25 -5.78 -1.05
C PHE A 28 2.66 -6.56 -2.31
N LYS A 29 2.84 -5.87 -3.44
CA LYS A 29 3.24 -6.50 -4.71
C LYS A 29 4.63 -7.11 -4.64
N GLU A 30 5.53 -6.49 -3.89
CA GLU A 30 6.88 -7.03 -3.68
C GLU A 30 6.85 -8.30 -2.83
N ALA A 31 6.05 -8.34 -1.75
CA ALA A 31 5.85 -9.54 -0.94
C ALA A 31 5.19 -10.68 -1.75
N GLU A 32 4.17 -10.37 -2.54
CA GLU A 32 3.52 -11.33 -3.47
C GLU A 32 4.54 -11.87 -4.48
N SER A 33 5.34 -11.00 -5.10
CA SER A 33 6.37 -11.42 -6.05
C SER A 33 7.48 -12.24 -5.40
N SER A 34 7.89 -11.90 -4.18
CA SER A 34 8.97 -12.61 -3.48
C SER A 34 8.54 -14.03 -3.16
N CYS A 35 7.31 -14.20 -2.67
CA CYS A 35 6.70 -15.49 -2.42
C CYS A 35 6.69 -16.41 -3.65
N VAL A 36 6.19 -15.90 -4.79
CA VAL A 36 6.17 -16.68 -6.04
C VAL A 36 7.59 -16.99 -6.53
N LYS A 37 8.54 -16.06 -6.40
CA LYS A 37 9.94 -16.27 -6.79
C LYS A 37 10.65 -17.31 -5.91
N SER A 38 10.29 -17.40 -4.64
CA SER A 38 10.81 -18.40 -3.71
C SER A 38 10.18 -19.79 -3.87
N GLY A 39 9.35 -20.00 -4.90
CA GLY A 39 8.64 -21.26 -5.14
C GLY A 39 7.46 -21.48 -4.21
N GLY A 40 7.06 -20.46 -3.43
CA GLY A 40 5.88 -20.50 -2.58
C GLY A 40 4.60 -20.21 -3.36
N THR A 41 3.48 -20.69 -2.83
CA THR A 41 2.15 -20.40 -3.37
C THR A 41 1.45 -19.41 -2.45
N VAL A 42 0.84 -18.37 -3.03
CA VAL A 42 0.02 -17.42 -2.28
C VAL A 42 -1.29 -18.12 -1.89
N VAL A 43 -1.48 -18.35 -0.60
CA VAL A 43 -2.65 -19.08 -0.05
C VAL A 43 -3.69 -18.14 0.57
N GLU A 44 -3.27 -16.96 1.04
CA GLU A 44 -4.19 -15.94 1.54
C GLU A 44 -3.76 -14.56 1.04
N LYS A 45 -4.73 -13.79 0.54
CA LYS A 45 -4.55 -12.42 0.07
C LYS A 45 -5.73 -11.58 0.54
N ASP A 46 -5.47 -10.72 1.51
CA ASP A 46 -6.41 -9.68 1.94
C ASP A 46 -5.78 -8.31 1.67
N VAL A 47 -6.49 -7.45 0.95
CA VAL A 47 -6.07 -6.07 0.70
C VAL A 47 -7.26 -5.18 1.04
N SER A 48 -7.19 -4.56 2.21
CA SER A 48 -8.19 -3.66 2.76
C SER A 48 -7.81 -2.19 2.54
N LEU A 49 -8.80 -1.30 2.69
CA LEU A 49 -8.77 0.17 2.62
C LEU A 49 -7.47 0.78 2.05
N LEU A 50 -7.51 1.12 0.76
CA LEU A 50 -6.42 1.74 0.00
C LEU A 50 -5.06 1.01 0.11
N ALA A 51 -5.09 -0.31 0.28
CA ALA A 51 -3.89 -1.13 0.48
C ALA A 51 -3.05 -0.73 1.71
N PHE A 52 -3.58 0.03 2.68
CA PHE A 52 -2.87 0.30 3.94
C PHE A 52 -2.84 -0.90 4.87
N HIS A 53 -3.89 -1.71 4.82
CA HIS A 53 -3.95 -2.98 5.51
C HIS A 53 -3.95 -4.06 4.47
N TRP A 54 -2.87 -4.84 4.41
CA TRP A 54 -2.82 -6.03 3.61
C TRP A 54 -2.22 -7.16 4.41
N LYS A 55 -2.68 -8.37 4.12
CA LYS A 55 -2.15 -9.62 4.64
C LYS A 55 -1.89 -10.53 3.46
N LEU A 56 -0.67 -11.06 3.41
CA LEU A 56 -0.26 -12.04 2.42
C LEU A 56 0.29 -13.25 3.20
N SER A 57 -0.35 -14.41 3.05
CA SER A 57 0.19 -15.67 3.55
C SER A 57 0.68 -16.48 2.38
N CYS A 58 1.92 -16.96 2.53
CA CYS A 58 2.60 -17.77 1.55
C CYS A 58 3.02 -19.09 2.15
N GLU A 59 2.67 -20.16 1.47
CA GLU A 59 3.03 -21.51 1.85
C GLU A 59 4.15 -21.98 0.93
N GLN A 60 5.24 -22.45 1.52
CA GLN A 60 6.37 -23.00 0.79
C GLN A 60 6.11 -24.50 0.65
N GLY A 61 5.87 -24.95 -0.59
CA GLY A 61 5.62 -26.35 -0.92
C GLY A 61 6.86 -27.23 -0.82
#